data_AF-A0A1J7C102-F1
#
_entry.id   AF-A0A1J7C102-F1
#
_cell.length_a   1.000
_cell.length_b   1.000
_cell.length_c   1.000
_cell.angle_alpha   90.00
_cell.angle_beta   90.00
_cell.angle_gamma   90.00
#
_symmetry.space_group_name_H-M   'P 1'
#
loop_
_entity.id
_entity.type
_entity.pdbx_description
1 polymer ?
#
loop_
_entity_poly.entity_id
_entity_poly.type
_entity_poly.pdbx_seq_one_letter_code
_entity_poly.pdbx_strand_id
1 'polypeptide(L)'
;MHPFRGLRYNPAKVSSLGNVTSPPYDVIEPDGVRRLETLDPHNVVRLILPHDSNGTTYREAADSLRSWISAGVLVPDPAPALYVYEQQQGGRVQRGVIGTLDITPPPAGIVLPHESVVPEIVADRTELMRTAEANHDPLLLTHSGADQDGADTVDQVVRREPALETTTPDGVRHRLWATSDPAEIARIAGALAGSRALIADGHHRWAGYLRMQRSQHSGLSTAHRPTPWDRGLVLLVDTDRYPLRIQPIHRVLPRLTPQHALARLGEAGTVEEIAAANAAGLAPEDATAAALAVLGSRPEDANALVVAGPDESGRPRFHLLTRPNPQLLRRAVRPDMPLSWRRLDATILHRALIAQLWGVPDDPEHIGYPHDAASAVRQAVEANGTAVLLRPVTEAVVRDLAGQGVMMPRKSTSFGPKPATGLVLRDLRLG
;
A
#
# COMPACT_ATOMS: atom_id res chain seq x y z
N MET A 1 -6.54 18.83 -8.35
CA MET A 1 -6.22 18.73 -6.91
C MET A 1 -6.70 19.99 -6.22
N HIS A 2 -7.31 19.89 -5.04
CA HIS A 2 -7.94 21.02 -4.36
C HIS A 2 -7.44 21.15 -2.91
N PRO A 3 -7.25 22.39 -2.41
CA PRO A 3 -7.00 22.62 -1.01
C PRO A 3 -8.22 22.22 -0.17
N PHE A 4 -8.00 21.91 1.10
CA PHE A 4 -9.05 21.62 2.07
C PHE A 4 -8.67 22.14 3.44
N ARG A 5 -9.64 22.29 4.33
CA ARG A 5 -9.37 22.66 5.73
C ARG A 5 -8.92 21.42 6.50
N GLY A 6 -7.62 21.27 6.68
CA GLY A 6 -7.06 20.15 7.44
C GLY A 6 -7.40 20.22 8.92
N LEU A 7 -7.58 19.05 9.52
CA LEU A 7 -7.77 18.87 10.94
C LEU A 7 -6.50 18.24 11.51
N ARG A 8 -5.80 18.96 12.40
CA ARG A 8 -4.48 18.57 12.92
C ARG A 8 -4.46 18.54 14.44
N TYR A 9 -3.57 17.73 15.00
CA TYR A 9 -3.36 17.71 16.45
C TYR A 9 -2.82 19.05 16.95
N ASN A 10 -3.37 19.50 18.07
CA ASN A 10 -2.83 20.59 18.86
C ASN A 10 -1.67 20.06 19.72
N PRO A 11 -0.41 20.47 19.46
CA PRO A 11 0.75 19.96 20.19
C PRO A 11 0.69 20.20 21.70
N ALA A 12 -0.08 21.20 22.16
CA ALA A 12 -0.25 21.49 23.59
C ALA A 12 -1.24 20.56 24.32
N LYS A 13 -1.92 19.66 23.59
CA LYS A 13 -2.98 18.77 24.13
C LYS A 13 -2.65 17.29 24.02
N VAL A 14 -1.47 16.94 23.49
CA VAL A 14 -1.02 15.56 23.28
C VAL A 14 0.39 15.38 23.83
N SER A 15 0.75 14.15 24.18
CA SER A 15 2.09 13.87 24.73
C SER A 15 3.21 14.14 23.74
N SER A 16 3.02 13.73 22.49
CA SER A 16 3.83 14.10 21.32
C SER A 16 3.09 13.70 20.06
N LEU A 17 3.44 14.33 18.94
CA LEU A 17 2.85 14.00 17.63
C LEU A 17 3.15 12.56 17.21
N GLY A 18 4.38 12.07 17.44
CA GLY A 18 4.77 10.68 17.15
C GLY A 18 3.96 9.64 17.94
N ASN A 19 3.52 9.99 19.16
CA ASN A 19 2.70 9.10 20.00
C ASN A 19 1.22 9.11 19.63
N VAL A 20 0.74 10.13 18.91
CA VAL A 20 -0.67 10.20 18.46
C VAL A 20 -0.87 9.80 17.00
N THR A 21 0.22 9.64 16.23
CA THR A 21 0.20 9.07 14.89
C THR A 21 0.26 7.53 14.92
N SER A 22 -0.06 6.91 13.78
CA SER A 22 0.10 5.46 13.61
C SER A 22 0.56 5.12 12.17
N PRO A 23 1.07 3.91 11.94
CA PRO A 23 1.10 3.33 10.60
C PRO A 23 -0.32 3.29 9.98
N PRO A 24 -0.45 3.08 8.66
CA PRO A 24 -1.74 2.83 8.03
C PRO A 24 -2.37 1.52 8.54
N TYR A 25 -3.70 1.46 8.54
CA TYR A 25 -4.46 0.39 9.21
C TYR A 25 -4.11 -1.03 8.75
N ASP A 26 -3.69 -1.20 7.51
CA ASP A 26 -3.39 -2.51 6.91
C ASP A 26 -1.95 -2.99 7.14
N VAL A 27 -1.15 -2.19 7.86
CA VAL A 27 0.21 -2.54 8.32
C VAL A 27 0.24 -2.87 9.82
N ILE A 28 -0.83 -2.50 10.56
CA ILE A 28 -0.88 -2.71 12.00
C ILE A 28 -1.28 -4.16 12.29
N GLU A 29 -0.39 -4.88 12.97
CA GLU A 29 -0.69 -6.21 13.50
C GLU A 29 -1.66 -6.14 14.69
N PRO A 30 -2.42 -7.20 15.00
CA PRO A 30 -3.42 -7.18 16.08
C PRO A 30 -2.90 -6.71 17.44
N ASP A 31 -1.70 -7.15 17.86
CA ASP A 31 -1.07 -6.70 19.11
C ASP A 31 -0.55 -5.25 19.02
N GLY A 32 -0.30 -4.77 17.80
CA GLY A 32 0.15 -3.41 17.52
C GLY A 32 -0.88 -2.35 17.88
N VAL A 33 -2.19 -2.65 17.76
CA VAL A 33 -3.26 -1.70 18.10
C VAL A 33 -3.20 -1.33 19.59
N ARG A 34 -3.21 -2.32 20.48
CA ARG A 34 -3.12 -2.09 21.93
C ARG A 34 -1.86 -1.33 22.30
N ARG A 35 -0.73 -1.64 21.66
CA ARG A 35 0.53 -0.90 21.89
C ARG A 35 0.38 0.58 21.53
N LEU A 36 -0.16 0.90 20.35
CA LEU A 36 -0.40 2.28 19.91
C LEU A 36 -1.35 3.02 20.86
N GLU A 37 -2.41 2.35 21.32
CA GLU A 37 -3.36 2.89 22.29
C GLU A 37 -2.73 3.25 23.64
N THR A 38 -1.64 2.58 24.04
CA THR A 38 -0.90 2.89 25.28
C THR A 38 0.07 4.07 25.14
N LEU A 39 0.42 4.48 23.92
CA LEU A 39 1.33 5.61 23.69
C LEU A 39 0.68 6.95 24.05
N ASP A 40 -0.59 7.14 23.70
CA ASP A 40 -1.38 8.32 24.03
C ASP A 40 -2.88 7.99 23.96
N PRO A 41 -3.72 8.51 24.88
CA PRO A 41 -5.18 8.33 24.80
C PRO A 41 -5.79 8.86 23.49
N HIS A 42 -5.13 9.79 22.80
CA HIS A 42 -5.57 10.37 21.53
C HIS A 42 -4.89 9.77 20.30
N ASN A 43 -4.28 8.58 20.41
CA ASN A 43 -3.67 7.94 19.24
C ASN A 43 -4.72 7.67 18.14
N VAL A 44 -4.42 8.11 16.92
CA VAL A 44 -5.30 8.04 15.74
C VAL A 44 -5.74 6.61 15.42
N VAL A 45 -5.03 5.58 15.90
CA VAL A 45 -5.45 4.17 15.78
C VAL A 45 -6.89 3.96 16.25
N ARG A 46 -7.35 4.71 17.26
CA ARG A 46 -8.73 4.69 17.77
C ARG A 46 -9.76 5.13 16.74
N LEU A 47 -9.35 5.94 15.77
CA LEU A 47 -10.22 6.42 14.69
C LEU A 47 -10.19 5.49 13.47
N ILE A 48 -9.05 4.84 13.19
CA ILE A 48 -8.91 3.99 12.00
C ILE A 48 -9.18 2.51 12.25
N LEU A 49 -8.96 2.02 13.46
CA LEU A 49 -9.19 0.64 13.89
C LEU A 49 -9.91 0.63 15.25
N PRO A 50 -11.14 1.19 15.34
CA PRO A 50 -11.89 1.15 16.59
C PRO A 50 -12.21 -0.31 16.96
N HIS A 51 -11.99 -0.67 18.23
CA HIS A 51 -12.42 -1.96 18.77
C HIS A 51 -13.01 -1.79 20.18
N ASP A 52 -14.13 -2.48 20.44
CA ASP A 52 -14.65 -2.74 21.77
C ASP A 52 -14.57 -4.24 22.10
N SER A 53 -15.04 -4.63 23.28
CA SER A 53 -15.10 -6.04 23.71
C SER A 53 -16.01 -6.93 22.84
N ASN A 54 -16.85 -6.36 21.98
CA ASN A 54 -17.85 -7.02 21.16
C ASN A 54 -17.57 -6.94 19.63
N GLY A 55 -16.57 -6.16 19.19
CA GLY A 55 -16.20 -6.00 17.79
C GLY A 55 -15.78 -4.58 17.41
N THR A 56 -15.81 -4.26 16.11
CA THR A 56 -15.51 -2.92 15.60
C THR A 56 -16.75 -2.03 15.73
N THR A 57 -16.68 -0.95 16.51
CA THR A 57 -17.78 0.03 16.56
C THR A 57 -17.38 1.34 15.86
N TYR A 58 -17.91 1.52 14.65
CA TYR A 58 -17.68 2.75 13.85
C TYR A 58 -18.16 4.02 14.56
N ARG A 59 -19.13 3.87 15.48
CA ARG A 59 -19.66 4.97 16.30
C ARG A 59 -18.64 5.48 17.31
N GLU A 60 -17.84 4.62 17.93
CA GLU A 60 -16.79 5.05 18.86
C GLU A 60 -15.73 5.90 18.15
N ALA A 61 -15.35 5.55 16.92
CA ALA A 61 -14.45 6.39 16.12
C ALA A 61 -15.06 7.77 15.86
N ALA A 62 -16.34 7.83 15.48
CA ALA A 62 -17.06 9.08 15.25
C ALA A 62 -17.20 9.94 16.53
N ASP A 63 -17.51 9.31 17.65
CA ASP A 63 -17.65 9.96 18.96
C ASP A 63 -16.29 10.46 19.47
N SER A 64 -15.24 9.66 19.32
CA SER A 64 -13.87 10.05 19.66
C SER A 64 -13.42 11.24 18.83
N LEU A 65 -13.61 11.20 17.50
CA LEU A 65 -13.27 12.32 16.62
C LEU A 65 -13.99 13.60 17.05
N ARG A 66 -15.31 13.54 17.29
CA ARG A 66 -16.10 14.69 17.76
C ARG A 66 -15.63 15.20 19.11
N SER A 67 -15.35 14.29 20.06
CA SER A 67 -14.83 14.63 21.37
C SER A 67 -13.49 15.35 21.26
N TRP A 68 -12.54 14.83 20.47
CA TRP A 68 -11.21 15.41 20.29
C TRP A 68 -11.27 16.80 19.64
N ILE A 69 -12.18 17.02 18.68
CA ILE A 69 -12.44 18.34 18.12
C ILE A 69 -12.98 19.29 19.19
N SER A 70 -14.02 18.87 19.93
CA SER A 70 -14.64 19.71 20.97
C SER A 70 -13.70 20.08 22.12
N ALA A 71 -12.77 19.18 22.46
CA ALA A 71 -11.76 19.36 23.49
C ALA A 71 -10.53 20.16 23.02
N GLY A 72 -10.46 20.50 21.72
CA GLY A 72 -9.34 21.20 21.10
C GLY A 72 -8.07 20.36 20.98
N VAL A 73 -8.19 19.03 21.04
CA VAL A 73 -7.12 18.07 20.75
C VAL A 73 -6.83 18.03 19.26
N LEU A 74 -7.88 18.02 18.44
CA LEU A 74 -7.82 18.21 17.00
C LEU A 74 -8.41 19.58 16.66
N VAL A 75 -7.67 20.40 15.91
CA VAL A 75 -8.04 21.77 15.60
C VAL A 75 -8.04 21.97 14.08
N PRO A 76 -9.11 22.54 13.51
CA PRO A 76 -9.16 22.85 12.09
C PRO A 76 -8.21 23.99 11.75
N ASP A 77 -7.53 23.88 10.62
CA ASP A 77 -6.70 24.95 10.10
C ASP A 77 -7.53 26.22 9.79
N PRO A 78 -6.94 27.42 9.90
CA PRO A 78 -7.67 28.68 9.75
C PRO A 78 -8.16 28.92 8.30
N ALA A 79 -7.52 28.31 7.30
CA ALA A 79 -7.90 28.40 5.90
C ALA A 79 -7.68 27.06 5.19
N PRO A 80 -8.36 26.81 4.06
CA PRO A 80 -8.03 25.68 3.19
C PRO A 80 -6.58 25.75 2.69
N ALA A 81 -5.89 24.63 2.67
CA ALA A 81 -4.51 24.52 2.23
C ALA A 81 -4.27 23.24 1.42
N LEU A 82 -3.19 23.26 0.62
CA LEU A 82 -2.49 22.03 0.24
C LEU A 82 -1.36 21.81 1.24
N TYR A 83 -1.05 20.54 1.52
CA TYR A 83 0.00 20.21 2.48
C TYR A 83 1.13 19.49 1.77
N VAL A 84 2.36 19.96 1.92
CA VAL A 84 3.52 19.17 1.48
C VAL A 84 3.88 18.24 2.63
N TYR A 85 3.91 16.94 2.37
CA TYR A 85 4.29 15.92 3.34
C TYR A 85 5.62 15.31 2.96
N GLU A 86 6.50 15.18 3.95
CA GLU A 86 7.79 14.50 3.83
C GLU A 86 7.93 13.44 4.90
N GLN A 87 8.44 12.28 4.50
CA GLN A 87 8.96 11.28 5.42
C GLN A 87 10.39 10.89 5.06
N GLN A 88 11.23 10.76 6.09
CA GLN A 88 12.65 10.47 5.96
C GLN A 88 13.03 9.28 6.83
N GLN A 89 13.67 8.28 6.22
CA GLN A 89 14.20 7.09 6.91
C GLN A 89 15.46 6.61 6.19
N GLY A 90 16.52 6.29 6.94
CA GLY A 90 17.76 5.74 6.38
C GLY A 90 18.39 6.61 5.28
N GLY A 91 18.33 7.94 5.43
CA GLY A 91 18.84 8.90 4.45
C GLY A 91 17.98 9.09 3.20
N ARG A 92 16.89 8.31 3.03
CA ARG A 92 15.95 8.45 1.92
C ARG A 92 14.83 9.40 2.30
N VAL A 93 14.43 10.25 1.36
CA VAL A 93 13.34 11.20 1.49
C VAL A 93 12.24 10.82 0.50
N GLN A 94 11.03 10.65 1.01
CA GLN A 94 9.81 10.61 0.19
C GLN A 94 9.01 11.87 0.47
N ARG A 95 8.58 12.56 -0.59
CA ARG A 95 7.78 13.77 -0.49
C ARG A 95 6.64 13.75 -1.49
N GLY A 96 5.50 14.30 -1.08
CA GLY A 96 4.35 14.49 -1.95
C GLY A 96 3.43 15.58 -1.43
N VAL A 97 2.36 15.84 -2.17
CA VAL A 97 1.34 16.83 -1.79
C VAL A 97 0.11 16.09 -1.29
N ILE A 98 -0.40 16.49 -0.12
CA ILE A 98 -1.69 16.07 0.41
C ILE A 98 -2.73 17.14 0.07
N GLY A 99 -3.85 16.68 -0.45
CA GLY A 99 -4.99 17.50 -0.83
C GLY A 99 -6.18 16.63 -1.14
N THR A 100 -7.20 17.21 -1.77
CA THR A 100 -8.36 16.44 -2.23
C THR A 100 -8.38 16.30 -3.74
N LEU A 101 -8.82 15.14 -4.22
CA LEU A 101 -8.95 14.81 -5.63
C LEU A 101 -10.40 14.43 -5.94
N ASP A 102 -10.91 14.90 -7.07
CA ASP A 102 -12.25 14.52 -7.53
C ASP A 102 -12.32 13.00 -7.75
N ILE A 103 -13.40 12.40 -7.25
CA ILE A 103 -13.65 10.97 -7.39
C ILE A 103 -14.16 10.71 -8.80
N THR A 104 -13.39 9.93 -9.56
CA THR A 104 -13.68 9.61 -10.96
C THR A 104 -13.85 8.10 -11.14
N PRO A 105 -14.84 7.66 -11.94
CA PRO A 105 -15.02 6.24 -12.17
C PRO A 105 -13.87 5.68 -13.02
N PRO A 106 -13.52 4.38 -12.89
CA PRO A 106 -12.38 3.79 -13.62
C PRO A 106 -12.35 4.06 -15.14
N PRO A 107 -13.49 4.07 -15.88
CA PRO A 107 -13.49 4.39 -17.31
C PRO A 107 -12.96 5.79 -17.67
N ALA A 108 -12.94 6.75 -16.73
CA ALA A 108 -12.36 8.06 -16.97
C ALA A 108 -10.83 7.99 -17.13
N GLY A 109 -10.18 6.95 -16.61
CA GLY A 109 -8.74 6.73 -16.76
C GLY A 109 -7.85 7.83 -16.15
N ILE A 110 -8.35 8.58 -15.16
CA ILE A 110 -7.59 9.63 -14.45
C ILE A 110 -6.86 9.01 -13.24
N VAL A 111 -7.61 8.28 -12.41
CA VAL A 111 -7.07 7.47 -11.31
C VAL A 111 -7.04 6.01 -11.71
N LEU A 112 -5.87 5.39 -11.67
CA LEU A 112 -5.59 4.06 -12.20
C LEU A 112 -5.46 3.06 -11.05
N PRO A 113 -6.46 2.20 -10.82
CA PRO A 113 -6.30 1.03 -9.95
C PRO A 113 -5.51 -0.07 -10.70
N HIS A 114 -4.77 -0.88 -9.95
CA HIS A 114 -4.03 -2.04 -10.49
C HIS A 114 -4.23 -3.33 -9.68
N GLU A 115 -4.98 -3.27 -8.58
CA GLU A 115 -5.34 -4.42 -7.76
C GLU A 115 -6.86 -4.50 -7.56
N SER A 116 -7.38 -5.71 -7.51
CA SER A 116 -8.78 -5.98 -7.15
C SER A 116 -9.05 -5.68 -5.68
N VAL A 117 -10.28 -5.28 -5.39
CA VAL A 117 -10.72 -4.99 -4.03
C VAL A 117 -11.49 -6.17 -3.44
N VAL A 118 -11.35 -6.37 -2.12
CA VAL A 118 -12.14 -7.32 -1.33
C VAL A 118 -13.43 -6.63 -0.85
N PRO A 119 -14.63 -7.12 -1.22
CA PRO A 119 -15.90 -6.46 -0.90
C PRO A 119 -16.11 -6.18 0.60
N GLU A 120 -15.69 -7.10 1.47
CA GLU A 120 -15.81 -6.99 2.92
C GLU A 120 -14.97 -5.83 3.45
N ILE A 121 -13.72 -5.69 2.98
CA ILE A 121 -12.83 -4.58 3.35
C ILE A 121 -13.40 -3.25 2.82
N VAL A 122 -13.93 -3.23 1.60
CA VAL A 122 -14.57 -2.02 1.06
C VAL A 122 -15.77 -1.61 1.90
N ALA A 123 -16.64 -2.55 2.27
CA ALA A 123 -17.83 -2.27 3.08
C ALA A 123 -17.44 -1.71 4.46
N ASP A 124 -16.50 -2.35 5.13
CA ASP A 124 -15.99 -1.95 6.44
C ASP A 124 -15.35 -0.54 6.41
N ARG A 125 -14.46 -0.26 5.44
CA ARG A 125 -13.84 1.08 5.30
C ARG A 125 -14.86 2.15 4.90
N THR A 126 -15.85 1.80 4.08
CA THR A 126 -16.96 2.71 3.71
C THR A 126 -17.77 3.09 4.94
N GLU A 127 -18.14 2.12 5.76
CA GLU A 127 -19.00 2.35 6.93
C GLU A 127 -18.30 3.16 8.01
N LEU A 128 -17.01 2.90 8.26
CA LEU A 128 -16.19 3.71 9.17
C LEU A 128 -16.18 5.18 8.75
N MET A 129 -15.82 5.44 7.49
CA MET A 129 -15.74 6.78 6.93
C MET A 129 -17.11 7.48 6.90
N ARG A 130 -18.19 6.76 6.55
CA ARG A 130 -19.56 7.26 6.54
C ARG A 130 -20.02 7.68 7.93
N THR A 131 -19.73 6.86 8.93
CA THR A 131 -20.16 7.10 10.32
C THR A 131 -19.36 8.23 10.97
N ALA A 132 -18.06 8.30 10.72
CA ALA A 132 -17.20 9.37 11.24
C ALA A 132 -17.34 10.70 10.48
N GLU A 133 -17.88 10.66 9.25
CA GLU A 133 -17.90 11.77 8.30
C GLU A 133 -16.50 12.37 8.09
N ALA A 134 -15.49 11.52 7.95
CA ALA A 134 -14.10 11.96 7.85
C ALA A 134 -13.24 11.01 6.99
N ASN A 135 -12.23 11.58 6.32
CA ASN A 135 -11.10 10.84 5.78
C ASN A 135 -9.94 10.94 6.80
N HIS A 136 -9.65 9.83 7.49
CA HIS A 136 -8.65 9.77 8.57
C HIS A 136 -7.21 9.78 8.06
N ASP A 137 -7.00 9.29 6.84
CA ASP A 137 -5.69 9.12 6.24
C ASP A 137 -5.76 9.27 4.71
N PRO A 138 -4.71 9.83 4.08
CA PRO A 138 -4.66 9.97 2.63
C PRO A 138 -4.40 8.62 1.94
N LEU A 139 -5.01 8.43 0.77
CA LEU A 139 -4.57 7.40 -0.19
C LEU A 139 -3.17 7.75 -0.70
N LEU A 140 -2.29 6.77 -0.90
CA LEU A 140 -1.02 7.02 -1.58
C LEU A 140 -1.21 6.84 -3.08
N LEU A 141 -1.05 7.92 -3.83
CA LEU A 141 -1.10 7.94 -5.28
C LEU A 141 0.26 8.36 -5.85
N THR A 142 0.62 7.87 -7.03
CA THR A 142 1.82 8.31 -7.76
C THR A 142 1.49 8.89 -9.11
N HIS A 143 2.25 9.91 -9.52
CA HIS A 143 2.27 10.41 -10.89
C HIS A 143 3.71 10.54 -11.37
N SER A 144 3.87 10.61 -12.68
CA SER A 144 5.14 10.89 -13.35
C SER A 144 4.87 11.75 -14.58
N GLY A 145 5.88 12.47 -15.05
CA GLY A 145 5.81 13.32 -16.24
C GLY A 145 4.97 14.59 -16.08
N ALA A 146 4.78 15.08 -14.84
CA ALA A 146 4.10 16.34 -14.58
C ALA A 146 5.00 17.56 -14.89
N ASP A 147 4.39 18.74 -14.98
CA ASP A 147 5.11 20.00 -15.19
C ASP A 147 6.06 20.30 -14.02
N GLN A 148 7.29 20.74 -14.33
CA GLN A 148 8.33 21.08 -13.37
C GLN A 148 7.93 22.25 -12.46
N ASP A 149 7.09 23.19 -12.93
CA ASP A 149 6.69 24.36 -12.14
C ASP A 149 5.95 23.96 -10.83
N GLY A 150 5.16 22.89 -10.89
CA GLY A 150 4.51 22.31 -9.71
C GLY A 150 5.52 21.72 -8.72
N ALA A 151 6.50 20.96 -9.22
CA ALA A 151 7.55 20.35 -8.41
C ALA A 151 8.46 21.43 -7.77
N ASP A 152 8.81 22.47 -8.51
CA ASP A 152 9.60 23.60 -8.00
C ASP A 152 8.85 24.39 -6.93
N THR A 153 7.54 24.57 -7.10
CA THR A 153 6.68 25.18 -6.07
C THR A 153 6.69 24.34 -4.78
N VAL A 154 6.59 23.01 -4.87
CA VAL A 154 6.72 22.11 -3.70
C VAL A 154 8.06 22.30 -2.99
N ASP A 155 9.14 22.44 -3.75
CA ASP A 155 10.48 22.70 -3.21
C ASP A 155 10.65 24.05 -2.53
N GLN A 156 9.94 25.07 -3.02
CA GLN A 156 9.91 26.38 -2.37
C GLN A 156 9.16 26.32 -1.04
N VAL A 157 8.04 25.60 -0.98
CA VAL A 157 7.24 25.45 0.24
C VAL A 157 8.06 24.82 1.37
N VAL A 158 8.86 23.78 1.09
CA VAL A 158 9.63 23.09 2.15
C VAL A 158 10.83 23.88 2.70
N ARG A 159 11.20 25.00 2.07
CA ARG A 159 12.24 25.90 2.60
C ARG A 159 11.74 26.72 3.80
N ARG A 160 10.43 26.72 4.04
CA ARG A 160 9.78 27.37 5.19
C ARG A 160 9.87 26.47 6.42
N GLU A 161 9.54 27.03 7.58
CA GLU A 161 9.36 26.24 8.80
C GLU A 161 8.17 25.28 8.63
N PRO A 162 8.31 23.99 8.97
CA PRO A 162 7.21 23.04 8.89
C PRO A 162 6.11 23.40 9.90
N ALA A 163 4.86 23.25 9.48
CA ALA A 163 3.70 23.40 10.35
C ALA A 163 3.58 22.27 11.38
N LEU A 164 4.23 21.13 11.11
CA LEU A 164 4.32 19.97 11.98
C LEU A 164 5.64 19.24 11.71
N GLU A 165 6.35 18.86 12.77
CA GLU A 165 7.52 17.99 12.68
C GLU A 165 7.51 16.98 13.82
N THR A 166 7.78 15.71 13.52
CA THR A 166 7.90 14.65 14.54
C THR A 166 8.74 13.48 14.08
N THR A 167 9.14 12.63 15.02
CA THR A 167 9.79 11.34 14.74
C THR A 167 9.00 10.26 15.46
N THR A 168 8.59 9.23 14.74
CA THR A 168 7.86 8.08 15.30
C THR A 168 8.82 7.10 15.98
N PRO A 169 8.32 6.18 16.84
CA PRO A 169 9.17 5.24 17.58
C PRO A 169 10.02 4.29 16.71
N ASP A 170 9.66 4.11 15.45
CA ASP A 170 10.42 3.34 14.45
C ASP A 170 11.55 4.16 13.77
N GLY A 171 11.78 5.39 14.23
CA GLY A 171 12.84 6.28 13.76
C GLY A 171 12.53 6.99 12.45
N VAL A 172 11.30 6.88 11.93
CA VAL A 172 10.88 7.64 10.74
C VAL A 172 10.59 9.08 11.15
N ARG A 173 11.20 10.01 10.42
CA ARG A 173 11.01 11.44 10.66
C ARG A 173 9.99 12.00 9.68
N HIS A 174 8.99 12.70 10.19
CA HIS A 174 7.87 13.25 9.43
C HIS A 174 7.85 14.77 9.53
N ARG A 175 7.60 15.43 8.40
CA ARG A 175 7.36 16.87 8.32
C ARG A 175 6.15 17.16 7.46
N LEU A 176 5.39 18.19 7.85
CA LEU A 176 4.25 18.70 7.10
C LEU A 176 4.36 20.22 6.99
N TRP A 177 4.24 20.74 5.78
CA TRP A 177 4.09 22.17 5.51
C TRP A 177 2.68 22.40 4.97
N ALA A 178 2.12 23.58 5.21
CA ALA A 178 0.84 23.98 4.64
C ALA A 178 1.05 25.21 3.75
N THR A 179 0.43 25.22 2.56
CA THR A 179 0.32 26.42 1.73
C THR A 179 -1.15 26.75 1.47
N SER A 180 -1.52 27.96 1.85
CA SER A 180 -2.80 28.60 1.54
C SER A 180 -2.65 29.72 0.51
N ASP A 181 -1.46 29.89 -0.08
CA ASP A 181 -1.20 30.89 -1.13
C ASP A 181 -1.91 30.47 -2.42
N PRO A 182 -2.87 31.27 -2.94
CA PRO A 182 -3.58 30.95 -4.17
C PRO A 182 -2.68 30.73 -5.39
N ALA A 183 -1.56 31.43 -5.49
CA ALA A 183 -0.63 31.30 -6.61
C ALA A 183 0.13 29.96 -6.56
N GLU A 184 0.57 29.54 -5.37
CA GLU A 184 1.23 28.24 -5.17
C GLU A 184 0.27 27.08 -5.41
N ILE A 185 -0.94 27.20 -4.88
CA ILE A 185 -2.02 26.21 -5.10
C ILE A 185 -2.33 26.08 -6.59
N ALA A 186 -2.44 27.20 -7.31
CA ALA A 186 -2.73 27.19 -8.74
C ALA A 186 -1.60 26.53 -9.56
N ARG A 187 -0.33 26.80 -9.25
CA ARG A 187 0.82 26.16 -9.91
C ARG A 187 0.84 24.65 -9.68
N ILE A 188 0.69 24.21 -8.43
CA ILE A 188 0.65 22.78 -8.08
C ILE A 188 -0.53 22.10 -8.78
N ALA A 189 -1.74 22.67 -8.69
CA ALA A 189 -2.93 22.09 -9.31
C ALA A 189 -2.86 22.07 -10.84
N GLY A 190 -2.31 23.13 -11.45
CA GLY A 190 -2.11 23.24 -12.89
C GLY A 190 -1.14 22.20 -13.44
N ALA A 191 0.01 22.02 -12.78
CA ALA A 191 1.00 21.01 -13.14
C ALA A 191 0.44 19.58 -13.10
N LEU A 192 -0.53 19.32 -12.22
CA LEU A 192 -1.17 18.02 -12.06
C LEU A 192 -2.37 17.79 -12.99
N ALA A 193 -2.93 18.83 -13.62
CA ALA A 193 -4.19 18.73 -14.34
C ALA A 193 -4.15 17.78 -15.55
N GLY A 194 -2.99 17.65 -16.21
CA GLY A 194 -2.79 16.72 -17.33
C GLY A 194 -2.32 15.32 -16.94
N SER A 195 -2.11 15.07 -15.64
CA SER A 195 -1.46 13.85 -15.15
C SER A 195 -2.47 12.73 -14.83
N ARG A 196 -2.03 11.48 -14.98
CA ARG A 196 -2.72 10.29 -14.45
C ARG A 196 -2.10 9.85 -13.14
N ALA A 197 -2.93 9.49 -12.16
CA ALA A 197 -2.50 9.04 -10.85
C ALA A 197 -2.68 7.52 -10.71
N LEU A 198 -1.61 6.78 -10.41
CA LEU A 198 -1.66 5.36 -10.07
C LEU A 198 -1.94 5.20 -8.56
N ILE A 199 -2.85 4.31 -8.19
CA ILE A 199 -3.10 4.01 -6.77
C ILE A 199 -1.98 3.10 -6.26
N ALA A 200 -1.03 3.65 -5.52
CA ALA A 200 0.05 2.87 -4.89
C ALA A 200 -0.42 2.19 -3.59
N ASP A 201 -1.31 2.83 -2.83
CA ASP A 201 -1.97 2.25 -1.66
C ASP A 201 -3.37 2.83 -1.47
N GLY A 202 -4.32 1.96 -1.09
CA GLY A 202 -5.69 2.36 -0.75
C GLY A 202 -6.78 2.03 -1.77
N HIS A 203 -6.62 0.98 -2.60
CA HIS A 203 -7.65 0.53 -3.55
C HIS A 203 -9.02 0.29 -2.89
N HIS A 204 -9.05 -0.32 -1.70
CA HIS A 204 -10.29 -0.53 -0.93
C HIS A 204 -10.96 0.80 -0.52
N ARG A 205 -10.16 1.77 -0.07
CA ARG A 205 -10.64 3.09 0.34
C ARG A 205 -11.13 3.91 -0.88
N TRP A 206 -10.43 3.84 -2.03
CA TRP A 206 -10.90 4.44 -3.28
C TRP A 206 -12.23 3.86 -3.75
N ALA A 207 -12.39 2.52 -3.68
CA ALA A 207 -13.67 1.88 -3.96
C ALA A 207 -14.77 2.32 -2.98
N GLY A 208 -14.42 2.56 -1.71
CA GLY A 208 -15.31 3.17 -0.72
C GLY A 208 -15.72 4.60 -1.07
N TYR A 209 -14.79 5.45 -1.52
CA TYR A 209 -15.09 6.79 -2.03
C TYR A 209 -16.09 6.75 -3.19
N LEU A 210 -15.84 5.87 -4.17
CA LEU A 210 -16.75 5.67 -5.32
C LEU A 210 -18.15 5.18 -4.90
N ARG A 211 -18.23 4.34 -3.86
CA ARG A 211 -19.50 3.86 -3.31
C ARG A 211 -20.27 4.98 -2.60
N MET A 212 -19.57 5.79 -1.81
CA MET A 212 -20.17 6.94 -1.12
C MET A 212 -20.66 8.00 -2.10
N GLN A 213 -19.84 8.39 -3.08
CA GLN A 213 -20.23 9.36 -4.11
C GLN A 213 -21.52 8.92 -4.82
N ARG A 214 -21.59 7.65 -5.25
CA ARG A 214 -22.79 7.10 -5.89
C ARG A 214 -24.01 7.11 -4.97
N SER A 215 -23.84 6.75 -3.70
CA SER A 215 -24.93 6.79 -2.71
C SER A 215 -25.47 8.21 -2.54
N GLN A 216 -24.59 9.20 -2.44
CA GLN A 216 -24.99 10.60 -2.25
C GLN A 216 -25.68 11.18 -3.50
N HIS A 217 -25.25 10.76 -4.69
CA HIS A 217 -25.88 11.14 -5.96
C HIS A 217 -27.17 10.39 -6.28
N SER A 218 -27.44 9.26 -5.61
CA SER A 218 -28.68 8.53 -5.83
C SER A 218 -29.88 9.36 -5.38
N GLY A 219 -30.78 9.68 -6.32
CA GLY A 219 -31.96 10.51 -6.07
C GLY A 219 -31.77 12.03 -6.26
N LEU A 220 -30.58 12.48 -6.68
CA LEU A 220 -30.34 13.88 -7.02
C LEU A 220 -30.50 14.14 -8.53
N SER A 221 -31.06 15.29 -8.92
CA SER A 221 -31.10 15.72 -10.33
C SER A 221 -29.69 16.04 -10.85
N THR A 222 -29.50 16.03 -12.18
CA THR A 222 -28.21 16.29 -12.86
C THR A 222 -27.59 17.66 -12.59
N ALA A 223 -28.29 18.58 -11.93
CA ALA A 223 -27.82 19.92 -11.56
C ALA A 223 -27.55 20.06 -10.04
N HIS A 224 -26.97 19.05 -9.39
CA HIS A 224 -26.67 19.14 -7.96
C HIS A 224 -25.35 19.87 -7.66
N ARG A 225 -25.30 20.54 -6.50
CA ARG A 225 -24.06 21.13 -5.99
C ARG A 225 -23.07 20.02 -5.62
N PRO A 226 -21.76 20.22 -5.81
CA PRO A 226 -20.76 19.28 -5.33
C PRO A 226 -20.93 19.02 -3.83
N THR A 227 -20.86 17.75 -3.44
CA THR A 227 -20.89 17.28 -2.06
C THR A 227 -19.45 17.03 -1.57
N PRO A 228 -19.20 17.00 -0.24
CA PRO A 228 -17.89 16.60 0.27
C PRO A 228 -17.41 15.22 -0.21
N TRP A 229 -18.35 14.34 -0.59
CA TRP A 229 -18.11 12.97 -1.08
C TRP A 229 -17.69 12.91 -2.56
N ASP A 230 -17.71 14.03 -3.27
CA ASP A 230 -17.18 14.13 -4.63
C ASP A 230 -15.67 14.18 -4.68
N ARG A 231 -15.02 14.29 -3.52
CA ARG A 231 -13.57 14.34 -3.39
C ARG A 231 -13.06 13.39 -2.33
N GLY A 232 -11.88 12.83 -2.57
CA GLY A 232 -11.16 11.96 -1.64
C GLY A 232 -9.85 12.58 -1.17
N LEU A 233 -9.43 12.27 0.06
CA LEU A 233 -8.14 12.70 0.61
C LEU A 233 -7.02 11.84 0.02
N VAL A 234 -6.01 12.49 -0.56
CA VAL A 234 -4.89 11.79 -1.23
C VAL A 234 -3.56 12.45 -0.89
N LEU A 235 -2.51 11.63 -0.85
CA LEU A 235 -1.11 12.01 -0.92
C LEU A 235 -0.65 11.64 -2.32
N LEU A 236 -0.27 12.64 -3.11
CA LEU A 236 0.19 12.46 -4.47
C LEU A 236 1.71 12.67 -4.53
N VAL A 237 2.43 11.63 -4.94
CA VAL A 237 3.91 11.60 -5.01
C VAL A 237 4.36 11.64 -6.47
N ASP A 238 5.27 12.57 -6.78
CA ASP A 238 6.01 12.61 -8.03
C ASP A 238 7.13 11.55 -7.98
N THR A 239 6.96 10.44 -8.69
CA THR A 239 7.92 9.34 -8.66
C THR A 239 9.15 9.56 -9.53
N ASP A 240 9.15 10.56 -10.41
CA ASP A 240 10.36 10.98 -11.12
C ASP A 240 11.34 11.66 -10.16
N ARG A 241 10.82 12.27 -9.09
CA ARG A 241 11.61 13.04 -8.12
C ARG A 241 11.82 12.33 -6.78
N TYR A 242 10.76 11.71 -6.26
CA TYR A 242 10.75 10.99 -4.99
C TYR A 242 10.28 9.55 -5.21
N PRO A 243 11.10 8.70 -5.86
CA PRO A 243 10.69 7.37 -6.27
C PRO A 243 10.24 6.52 -5.09
N LEU A 244 9.13 5.81 -5.28
CA LEU A 244 8.67 4.81 -4.33
C LEU A 244 9.48 3.53 -4.44
N ARG A 245 9.62 2.83 -3.33
CA ARG A 245 10.10 1.45 -3.33
C ARG A 245 8.91 0.54 -3.59
N ILE A 246 9.01 -0.27 -4.63
CA ILE A 246 8.10 -1.39 -4.85
C ILE A 246 8.77 -2.64 -4.31
N GLN A 247 8.09 -3.31 -3.38
CA GLN A 247 8.51 -4.58 -2.83
C GLN A 247 7.64 -5.71 -3.37
N PRO A 248 8.21 -6.92 -3.54
CA PRO A 248 7.40 -8.10 -3.73
C PRO A 248 6.61 -8.39 -2.46
N ILE A 249 5.54 -9.17 -2.62
CA ILE A 249 4.91 -9.88 -1.52
C ILE A 249 5.24 -11.36 -1.73
N HIS A 250 5.74 -12.06 -0.74
CA HIS A 250 6.11 -13.47 -0.85
C HIS A 250 4.91 -14.38 -0.57
N ARG A 251 5.02 -15.67 -0.88
CA ARG A 251 3.97 -16.67 -0.62
C ARG A 251 4.47 -17.68 0.39
N VAL A 252 3.61 -18.06 1.32
CA VAL A 252 3.81 -19.21 2.21
C VAL A 252 2.66 -20.16 2.00
N LEU A 253 2.96 -21.41 1.71
CA LEU A 253 2.02 -22.49 1.43
C LEU A 253 2.16 -23.52 2.56
N PRO A 254 1.52 -23.30 3.72
CA PRO A 254 1.76 -24.09 4.93
C PRO A 254 1.33 -25.55 4.78
N ARG A 255 0.37 -25.83 3.89
CA ARG A 255 -0.15 -27.18 3.61
C ARG A 255 0.53 -27.87 2.42
N LEU A 256 1.55 -27.26 1.81
CA LEU A 256 2.32 -27.83 0.71
C LEU A 256 3.74 -28.17 1.19
N THR A 257 4.03 -29.46 1.35
CA THR A 257 5.36 -29.89 1.80
C THR A 257 6.43 -29.57 0.75
N PRO A 258 7.66 -29.22 1.16
CA PRO A 258 8.76 -28.95 0.23
C PRO A 258 9.03 -30.11 -0.72
N GLN A 259 8.97 -31.35 -0.19
CA GLN A 259 9.14 -32.56 -1.00
C GLN A 259 8.10 -32.65 -2.11
N HIS A 260 6.83 -32.41 -1.82
CA HIS A 260 5.77 -32.44 -2.84
C HIS A 260 5.91 -31.29 -3.84
N ALA A 261 6.26 -30.09 -3.36
CA ALA A 261 6.48 -28.94 -4.21
C ALA A 261 7.61 -29.20 -5.23
N LEU A 262 8.76 -29.71 -4.75
CA LEU A 262 9.97 -29.95 -5.56
C LEU A 262 9.81 -31.12 -6.53
N ALA A 263 9.14 -32.20 -6.12
CA ALA A 263 8.91 -33.37 -6.98
C ALA A 263 8.20 -33.00 -8.30
N ARG A 264 7.36 -31.96 -8.28
CA ARG A 264 6.61 -31.48 -9.44
C ARG A 264 7.21 -30.24 -10.08
N LEU A 265 8.14 -29.55 -9.41
CA LEU A 265 8.69 -28.28 -9.87
C LEU A 265 9.46 -28.41 -11.20
N GLY A 266 10.07 -29.57 -11.45
CA GLY A 266 10.72 -29.88 -12.72
C GLY A 266 9.76 -29.91 -13.92
N GLU A 267 8.46 -30.17 -13.71
CA GLU A 267 7.43 -30.06 -14.76
C GLU A 267 7.21 -28.59 -15.18
N ALA A 268 7.45 -27.66 -14.25
CA ALA A 268 7.19 -26.24 -14.43
C ALA A 268 8.34 -25.46 -15.04
N GLY A 269 9.57 -25.97 -15.09
CA GLY A 269 10.71 -25.27 -15.68
C GLY A 269 12.05 -25.86 -15.27
N THR A 270 13.11 -25.06 -15.42
CA THR A 270 14.46 -25.45 -14.98
C THR A 270 14.62 -25.14 -13.49
N VAL A 271 15.01 -26.15 -12.73
CA VAL A 271 15.20 -26.06 -11.28
C VAL A 271 16.66 -26.29 -10.95
N GLU A 272 17.24 -25.39 -10.18
CA GLU A 272 18.63 -25.46 -9.72
C GLU A 272 18.69 -25.19 -8.22
N GLU A 273 19.52 -25.93 -7.48
CA GLU A 273 19.81 -25.58 -6.10
C GLU A 273 20.64 -24.29 -6.03
N ILE A 274 20.32 -23.43 -5.06
CA ILE A 274 21.09 -22.21 -4.84
C ILE A 274 22.25 -22.51 -3.89
N ALA A 275 23.38 -22.96 -4.45
CA ALA A 275 24.55 -23.37 -3.66
C ALA A 275 25.02 -22.32 -2.65
N ALA A 276 25.01 -21.03 -3.02
CA ALA A 276 25.38 -19.93 -2.13
C ALA A 276 24.42 -19.75 -0.93
N ALA A 277 23.13 -20.07 -1.10
CA ALA A 277 22.13 -20.00 -0.03
C ALA A 277 22.07 -21.30 0.79
N ASN A 278 22.41 -22.43 0.17
CA ASN A 278 22.39 -23.76 0.80
C ASN A 278 23.73 -24.13 1.47
N ALA A 279 24.68 -23.19 1.58
CA ALA A 279 25.98 -23.47 2.17
C ALA A 279 25.83 -23.83 3.67
N ALA A 280 26.61 -24.82 4.11
CA ALA A 280 26.56 -25.27 5.50
C ALA A 280 27.00 -24.15 6.47
N GLY A 281 26.25 -23.98 7.55
CA GLY A 281 26.60 -23.03 8.62
C GLY A 281 26.10 -21.60 8.43
N LEU A 282 25.38 -21.28 7.34
CA LEU A 282 24.70 -20.01 7.19
C LEU A 282 23.52 -19.88 8.16
N ALA A 283 23.36 -18.70 8.75
CA ALA A 283 22.12 -18.35 9.44
C ALA A 283 20.95 -18.29 8.43
N PRO A 284 19.71 -18.63 8.82
CA PRO A 284 18.54 -18.60 7.93
C PRO A 284 18.34 -17.25 7.21
N GLU A 285 18.62 -16.14 7.89
CA GLU A 285 18.53 -14.78 7.36
C GLU A 285 19.56 -14.55 6.25
N ASP A 286 20.82 -14.94 6.47
CA ASP A 286 21.90 -14.80 5.49
C ASP A 286 21.68 -15.71 4.28
N ALA A 287 21.22 -16.93 4.52
CA ALA A 287 20.83 -17.87 3.46
C ALA A 287 19.69 -17.28 2.60
N THR A 288 18.68 -16.68 3.22
CA THR A 288 17.59 -16.00 2.52
C THR A 288 18.10 -14.80 1.71
N ALA A 289 19.02 -14.00 2.27
CA ALA A 289 19.62 -12.88 1.57
C ALA A 289 20.45 -13.34 0.35
N ALA A 290 21.22 -14.42 0.48
CA ALA A 290 21.96 -15.02 -0.62
C ALA A 290 21.01 -15.54 -1.73
N ALA A 291 19.89 -16.15 -1.36
CA ALA A 291 18.88 -16.60 -2.31
C ALA A 291 18.24 -15.42 -3.08
N LEU A 292 17.92 -14.33 -2.37
CA LEU A 292 17.42 -13.11 -3.00
C LEU A 292 18.44 -12.44 -3.93
N ALA A 293 19.74 -12.47 -3.57
CA ALA A 293 20.80 -11.96 -4.44
C ALA A 293 20.89 -12.75 -5.75
N VAL A 294 20.81 -14.08 -5.69
CA VAL A 294 20.77 -14.94 -6.87
C VAL A 294 19.51 -14.68 -7.71
N LEU A 295 18.36 -14.54 -7.06
CA LEU A 295 17.10 -14.19 -7.72
C LEU A 295 17.19 -12.83 -8.44
N GLY A 296 17.71 -11.80 -7.77
CA GLY A 296 17.87 -10.44 -8.29
C GLY A 296 18.91 -10.32 -9.42
N SER A 297 19.87 -11.25 -9.50
CA SER A 297 20.86 -11.28 -10.59
C SER A 297 20.28 -11.80 -11.92
N ARG A 298 19.04 -12.31 -11.94
CA ARG A 298 18.40 -12.79 -13.17
C ARG A 298 17.88 -11.61 -14.00
N PRO A 299 17.95 -11.66 -15.36
CA PRO A 299 17.41 -10.61 -16.22
C PRO A 299 15.96 -10.29 -15.89
N GLU A 300 15.59 -9.00 -15.92
CA GLU A 300 14.23 -8.54 -15.57
C GLU A 300 13.15 -9.14 -16.48
N ASP A 301 13.48 -9.40 -17.74
CA ASP A 301 12.57 -9.96 -18.75
C ASP A 301 12.45 -11.50 -18.68
N ALA A 302 13.30 -12.16 -17.90
CA ALA A 302 13.28 -13.60 -17.68
C ALA A 302 12.59 -13.94 -16.37
N ASN A 303 11.63 -14.88 -16.41
CA ASN A 303 10.94 -15.30 -15.19
C ASN A 303 11.82 -16.12 -14.27
N ALA A 304 11.79 -15.75 -12.98
CA ALA A 304 12.56 -16.40 -11.94
C ALA A 304 11.79 -16.36 -10.61
N LEU A 305 11.80 -17.48 -9.88
CA LEU A 305 11.18 -17.62 -8.57
C LEU A 305 12.12 -18.45 -7.69
N VAL A 306 12.16 -18.16 -6.39
CA VAL A 306 12.85 -19.04 -5.43
C VAL A 306 11.81 -19.82 -4.65
N VAL A 307 11.94 -21.14 -4.63
CA VAL A 307 11.15 -22.05 -3.80
C VAL A 307 12.02 -22.47 -2.61
N ALA A 308 11.50 -22.28 -1.40
CA ALA A 308 12.22 -22.59 -0.17
C ALA A 308 11.36 -23.41 0.81
N GLY A 309 12.01 -24.25 1.61
CA GLY A 309 11.35 -25.05 2.64
C GLY A 309 12.37 -25.83 3.48
N PRO A 310 11.96 -26.41 4.62
CA PRO A 310 12.88 -27.14 5.49
C PRO A 310 13.34 -28.45 4.85
N ASP A 311 14.60 -28.82 5.10
CA ASP A 311 15.09 -30.19 4.96
C ASP A 311 14.77 -31.05 6.18
N GLU A 312 15.22 -32.31 6.18
CA GLU A 312 15.00 -33.27 7.27
C GLU A 312 15.55 -32.78 8.62
N SER A 313 16.54 -31.87 8.61
CA SER A 313 17.13 -31.25 9.80
C SER A 313 16.46 -29.94 10.20
N GLY A 314 15.39 -29.54 9.51
CA GLY A 314 14.67 -28.29 9.74
C GLY A 314 15.37 -27.05 9.18
N ARG A 315 16.44 -27.21 8.39
CA ARG A 315 17.15 -26.07 7.79
C ARG A 315 16.51 -25.67 6.47
N PRO A 316 16.38 -24.37 6.17
CA PRO A 316 15.80 -23.94 4.91
C PRO A 316 16.72 -24.31 3.74
N ARG A 317 16.13 -24.89 2.69
CA ARG A 317 16.77 -25.17 1.40
C ARG A 317 16.12 -24.39 0.29
N PHE A 318 16.93 -23.80 -0.58
CA PHE A 318 16.52 -22.87 -1.61
C PHE A 318 16.78 -23.44 -3.00
N HIS A 319 15.76 -23.34 -3.86
CA HIS A 319 15.78 -23.79 -5.25
C HIS A 319 15.32 -22.65 -6.15
N LEU A 320 16.08 -22.37 -7.20
CA LEU A 320 15.75 -21.38 -8.22
C LEU A 320 14.99 -22.06 -9.36
N LEU A 321 13.77 -21.59 -9.62
CA LEU A 321 13.01 -21.92 -10.82
C LEU A 321 13.24 -20.84 -11.88
N THR A 322 13.69 -21.24 -13.06
CA THR A 322 13.79 -20.38 -14.26
C THR A 322 13.19 -21.06 -15.49
N ARG A 323 13.08 -20.32 -16.59
CA ARG A 323 12.61 -20.81 -17.90
C ARG A 323 11.31 -21.64 -17.78
N PRO A 324 10.20 -21.02 -17.33
CA PRO A 324 8.97 -21.76 -17.11
C PRO A 324 8.49 -22.49 -18.37
N ASN A 325 7.95 -23.70 -18.19
CA ASN A 325 7.53 -24.59 -19.26
C ASN A 325 6.46 -23.92 -20.15
N PRO A 326 6.72 -23.68 -21.44
CA PRO A 326 5.78 -23.01 -22.33
C PRO A 326 4.44 -23.74 -22.46
N GLN A 327 4.41 -25.07 -22.36
CA GLN A 327 3.16 -25.84 -22.42
C GLN A 327 2.30 -25.63 -21.18
N LEU A 328 2.92 -25.59 -19.99
CA LEU A 328 2.25 -25.27 -18.75
C LEU A 328 1.69 -23.84 -18.79
N LEU A 329 2.50 -22.87 -19.24
CA LEU A 329 2.06 -21.49 -19.37
C LEU A 329 0.88 -21.34 -20.33
N ARG A 330 0.87 -22.04 -21.48
CA ARG A 330 -0.25 -22.01 -22.43
C ARG A 330 -1.56 -22.54 -21.84
N ARG A 331 -1.50 -23.51 -20.92
CA ARG A 331 -2.68 -24.06 -20.24
C ARG A 331 -3.15 -23.17 -19.10
N ALA A 332 -2.21 -22.55 -18.38
CA ALA A 332 -2.46 -21.83 -17.14
C ALA A 332 -2.78 -20.34 -17.35
N VAL A 333 -2.14 -19.71 -18.33
CA VAL A 333 -2.13 -18.26 -18.51
C VAL A 333 -3.02 -17.87 -19.68
N ARG A 334 -3.97 -16.98 -19.40
CA ARG A 334 -4.92 -16.46 -20.38
C ARG A 334 -4.22 -15.81 -21.59
N PRO A 335 -4.48 -16.26 -22.84
CA PRO A 335 -3.80 -15.74 -24.03
C PRO A 335 -4.24 -14.33 -24.42
N ASP A 336 -5.43 -13.90 -23.98
CA ASP A 336 -6.00 -12.58 -24.25
C ASP A 336 -5.42 -11.46 -23.37
N MET A 337 -4.63 -11.81 -22.35
CA MET A 337 -3.99 -10.84 -21.47
C MET A 337 -2.72 -10.23 -22.12
N PRO A 338 -2.38 -8.96 -21.82
CA PRO A 338 -1.16 -8.32 -22.31
C PRO A 338 0.11 -9.12 -21.98
N LEU A 339 1.12 -9.00 -22.83
CA LEU A 339 2.39 -9.73 -22.64
C LEU A 339 3.05 -9.39 -21.30
N SER A 340 3.01 -8.11 -20.89
CA SER A 340 3.52 -7.64 -19.59
C SER A 340 2.84 -8.36 -18.43
N TRP A 341 1.53 -8.59 -18.49
CA TRP A 341 0.79 -9.35 -17.47
C TRP A 341 1.14 -10.84 -17.47
N ARG A 342 1.22 -11.44 -18.65
CA ARG A 342 1.51 -12.88 -18.82
C ARG A 342 2.91 -13.26 -18.35
N ARG A 343 3.85 -12.32 -18.39
CA ARG A 343 5.24 -12.47 -17.94
C ARG A 343 5.47 -12.05 -16.49
N LEU A 344 4.46 -11.66 -15.72
CA LEU A 344 4.68 -11.37 -14.30
C LEU A 344 5.05 -12.66 -13.54
N ASP A 345 6.06 -12.57 -12.68
CA ASP A 345 6.42 -13.66 -11.76
C ASP A 345 5.21 -14.06 -10.89
N ALA A 346 4.41 -13.07 -10.44
CA ALA A 346 3.16 -13.30 -9.70
C ALA A 346 2.08 -14.01 -10.53
N THR A 347 1.98 -13.72 -11.83
CA THR A 347 1.05 -14.43 -12.73
C THR A 347 1.45 -15.88 -12.86
N ILE A 348 2.73 -16.15 -13.09
CA ILE A 348 3.25 -17.51 -13.24
C ILE A 348 3.07 -18.29 -11.94
N LEU A 349 3.40 -17.68 -10.80
CA LEU A 349 3.19 -18.29 -9.50
C LEU A 349 1.72 -18.67 -9.27
N HIS A 350 0.79 -17.73 -9.38
CA HIS A 350 -0.62 -18.02 -9.07
C HIS A 350 -1.28 -18.95 -10.10
N ARG A 351 -1.02 -18.72 -11.40
CA ARG A 351 -1.71 -19.45 -12.47
C ARG A 351 -1.07 -20.80 -12.75
N ALA A 352 0.25 -20.84 -12.92
CA ALA A 352 0.94 -22.06 -13.33
C ALA A 352 1.35 -22.93 -12.15
N LEU A 353 1.90 -22.34 -11.09
CA LEU A 353 2.41 -23.14 -9.96
C LEU A 353 1.33 -23.47 -8.93
N ILE A 354 0.68 -22.47 -8.33
CA ILE A 354 -0.31 -22.67 -7.26
C ILE A 354 -1.55 -23.39 -7.79
N ALA A 355 -2.22 -22.82 -8.80
CA ALA A 355 -3.49 -23.35 -9.26
C ALA A 355 -3.36 -24.63 -10.11
N GLN A 356 -2.42 -24.67 -11.05
CA GLN A 356 -2.34 -25.76 -12.04
C GLN A 356 -1.38 -26.88 -11.63
N LEU A 357 -0.16 -26.54 -11.19
CA LEU A 357 0.81 -27.54 -10.78
C LEU A 357 0.43 -28.12 -9.41
N TRP A 358 0.39 -27.31 -8.36
CA TRP A 358 0.23 -27.80 -6.98
C TRP A 358 -1.24 -27.99 -6.55
N GLY A 359 -2.20 -27.42 -7.28
CA GLY A 359 -3.63 -27.55 -6.96
C GLY A 359 -4.00 -26.92 -5.61
N VAL A 360 -3.29 -25.87 -5.20
CA VAL A 360 -3.49 -25.21 -3.90
C VAL A 360 -4.67 -24.24 -3.99
N PRO A 361 -5.68 -24.34 -3.10
CA PRO A 361 -6.78 -23.39 -3.03
C PRO A 361 -6.33 -21.94 -2.78
N ASP A 362 -7.04 -20.97 -3.36
CA ASP A 362 -6.70 -19.54 -3.28
C ASP A 362 -7.36 -18.84 -2.09
N ASP A 363 -7.15 -19.35 -0.88
CA ASP A 363 -7.74 -18.83 0.37
C ASP A 363 -6.69 -18.62 1.49
N PRO A 364 -7.03 -17.88 2.56
CA PRO A 364 -6.09 -17.56 3.64
C PRO A 364 -5.58 -18.76 4.46
N GLU A 365 -6.25 -19.91 4.43
CA GLU A 365 -5.75 -21.12 5.12
C GLU A 365 -4.62 -21.80 4.35
N HIS A 366 -4.59 -21.60 3.03
CA HIS A 366 -3.66 -22.28 2.12
C HIS A 366 -2.53 -21.39 1.61
N ILE A 367 -2.70 -20.05 1.67
CA ILE A 367 -1.72 -19.09 1.16
C ILE A 367 -1.56 -17.90 2.11
N GLY A 368 -0.37 -17.77 2.69
CA GLY A 368 0.10 -16.59 3.40
C GLY A 368 0.81 -15.59 2.48
N TYR A 369 0.78 -14.30 2.83
CA TYR A 369 1.31 -13.18 2.04
C TYR A 369 2.31 -12.29 2.80
N PRO A 370 3.44 -12.83 3.29
CA PRO A 370 4.44 -12.02 4.00
C PRO A 370 5.15 -11.02 3.08
N HIS A 371 5.38 -9.81 3.58
CA HIS A 371 6.12 -8.74 2.89
C HIS A 371 7.65 -8.86 3.05
N ASP A 372 8.11 -9.61 4.05
CA ASP A 372 9.52 -9.88 4.32
C ASP A 372 9.88 -11.32 3.93
N ALA A 373 10.98 -11.48 3.20
CA ALA A 373 11.41 -12.78 2.70
C ALA A 373 11.87 -13.72 3.83
N ALA A 374 12.60 -13.19 4.82
CA ALA A 374 13.08 -14.00 5.94
C ALA A 374 11.90 -14.50 6.78
N SER A 375 10.89 -13.65 7.00
CA SER A 375 9.62 -14.03 7.62
C SER A 375 8.90 -15.11 6.81
N ALA A 376 8.85 -15.00 5.49
CA ALA A 376 8.25 -16.02 4.62
C ALA A 376 8.93 -17.38 4.79
N VAL A 377 10.26 -17.40 4.79
CA VAL A 377 11.04 -18.63 4.97
C VAL A 377 10.84 -19.21 6.37
N ARG A 378 10.88 -18.38 7.42
CA ARG A 378 10.61 -18.83 8.80
C ARG A 378 9.23 -19.47 8.94
N GLN A 379 8.18 -18.81 8.45
CA GLN A 379 6.82 -19.35 8.49
C GLN A 379 6.69 -20.68 7.73
N ALA A 380 7.37 -20.83 6.59
CA ALA A 380 7.39 -22.09 5.85
C ALA A 380 8.12 -23.20 6.63
N VAL A 381 9.23 -22.89 7.28
CA VAL A 381 9.97 -23.85 8.14
C VAL A 381 9.10 -24.28 9.33
N GLU A 382 8.49 -23.33 10.03
CA GLU A 382 7.63 -23.60 11.19
C GLU A 382 6.41 -24.47 10.83
N ALA A 383 5.81 -24.25 9.65
CA ALA A 383 4.68 -25.02 9.17
C ALA A 383 5.05 -26.34 8.48
N ASN A 384 6.35 -26.66 8.33
CA ASN A 384 6.84 -27.70 7.42
C ASN A 384 6.25 -27.58 5.99
N GLY A 385 6.06 -26.34 5.55
CA GLY A 385 5.46 -25.94 4.29
C GLY A 385 6.48 -25.35 3.32
N THR A 386 5.96 -24.68 2.27
CA THR A 386 6.78 -24.13 1.18
C THR A 386 6.65 -22.62 1.11
N ALA A 387 7.77 -21.90 1.08
CA ALA A 387 7.83 -20.48 0.73
C ALA A 387 8.14 -20.30 -0.76
N VAL A 388 7.55 -19.28 -1.38
CA VAL A 388 7.94 -18.83 -2.72
C VAL A 388 8.30 -17.34 -2.67
N LEU A 389 9.55 -17.04 -3.00
CA LEU A 389 10.09 -15.68 -3.04
C LEU A 389 10.04 -15.13 -4.46
N LEU A 390 9.66 -13.84 -4.57
CA LEU A 390 9.44 -13.14 -5.82
C LEU A 390 10.36 -11.92 -5.91
N ARG A 391 10.57 -11.45 -7.14
CA ARG A 391 11.18 -10.15 -7.41
C ARG A 391 10.12 -9.04 -7.36
N PRO A 392 10.52 -7.81 -7.00
CA PRO A 392 9.65 -6.66 -7.18
C PRO A 392 9.33 -6.46 -8.66
N VAL A 393 8.10 -6.06 -8.95
CA VAL A 393 7.73 -5.51 -10.27
C VAL A 393 8.15 -4.05 -10.35
N THR A 394 8.45 -3.56 -11.56
CA THR A 394 8.78 -2.14 -11.78
C THR A 394 7.51 -1.28 -11.87
N GLU A 395 7.60 0.00 -11.48
CA GLU A 395 6.45 0.91 -11.56
C GLU A 395 5.94 1.06 -13.00
N ALA A 396 6.86 1.07 -13.97
CA ALA A 396 6.53 1.16 -15.39
C ALA A 396 5.57 0.03 -15.83
N VAL A 397 5.83 -1.21 -15.41
CA VAL A 397 4.95 -2.34 -15.71
C VAL A 397 3.59 -2.21 -15.02
N VAL A 398 3.56 -1.73 -13.77
CA VAL A 398 2.30 -1.51 -13.04
C VAL A 398 1.47 -0.42 -13.74
N ARG A 399 2.09 0.70 -14.12
CA ARG A 399 1.44 1.83 -14.78
C ARG A 399 0.95 1.48 -16.19
N ASP A 400 1.72 0.69 -16.94
CA ASP A 400 1.31 0.15 -18.25
C ASP A 400 0.03 -0.69 -18.14
N LEU A 401 0.02 -1.68 -17.24
CA LEU A 401 -1.13 -2.55 -17.04
C LEU A 401 -2.35 -1.78 -16.52
N ALA A 402 -2.16 -0.91 -15.53
CA ALA A 402 -3.24 -0.08 -14.98
C ALA A 402 -3.80 0.88 -16.04
N GLY A 403 -2.95 1.44 -16.90
CA GLY A 403 -3.35 2.30 -18.03
C GLY A 403 -4.18 1.58 -19.09
N GLN A 404 -4.00 0.26 -19.22
CA GLN A 404 -4.82 -0.62 -20.06
C GLN A 404 -6.09 -1.13 -19.35
N GLY A 405 -6.32 -0.74 -18.09
CA GLY A 405 -7.43 -1.24 -17.27
C GLY A 405 -7.26 -2.68 -16.80
N VAL A 406 -6.04 -3.23 -16.83
CA VAL A 406 -5.73 -4.61 -16.46
C VAL A 406 -5.32 -4.71 -14.99
N MET A 407 -6.07 -5.50 -14.22
CA MET A 407 -5.72 -5.80 -12.83
C MET A 407 -4.63 -6.86 -12.74
N MET A 408 -3.65 -6.61 -11.88
CA MET A 408 -2.62 -7.58 -11.53
C MET A 408 -3.19 -8.68 -10.63
N PRO A 409 -2.53 -9.86 -10.55
CA PRO A 409 -2.84 -10.84 -9.51
C PRO A 409 -2.82 -10.18 -8.11
N ARG A 410 -3.70 -10.63 -7.21
CA ARG A 410 -3.77 -10.10 -5.84
C ARG A 410 -2.41 -10.14 -5.17
N LYS A 411 -2.10 -9.14 -4.34
CA LYS A 411 -0.84 -9.07 -3.60
C LYS A 411 0.39 -9.19 -4.51
N SER A 412 0.38 -8.54 -5.68
CA SER A 412 1.55 -8.51 -6.57
C SER A 412 2.58 -7.47 -6.16
N THR A 413 2.13 -6.39 -5.50
CA THR A 413 2.96 -5.20 -5.26
C THR A 413 2.74 -4.65 -3.87
N SER A 414 3.80 -4.18 -3.23
CA SER A 414 3.73 -3.35 -2.03
C SER A 414 4.52 -2.08 -2.26
N PHE A 415 3.83 -0.95 -2.39
CA PHE A 415 4.46 0.36 -2.52
C PHE A 415 4.79 0.92 -1.14
N GLY A 416 5.96 1.53 -1.01
CA GLY A 416 6.36 2.19 0.23
C GLY A 416 7.40 3.31 0.03
N PRO A 417 7.66 4.08 1.09
CA PRO A 417 6.98 4.03 2.39
C PRO A 417 5.52 4.52 2.31
N LYS A 418 4.62 3.92 3.10
CA LYS A 418 3.23 4.39 3.19
C LYS A 418 3.15 5.63 4.10
N PRO A 419 2.23 6.59 3.89
CA PRO A 419 2.13 7.74 4.78
C PRO A 419 1.69 7.35 6.18
N ALA A 420 2.20 8.06 7.19
CA ALA A 420 1.69 7.95 8.55
C ALA A 420 0.27 8.52 8.65
N THR A 421 -0.57 7.86 9.44
CA THR A 421 -1.93 8.31 9.75
C THR A 421 -1.89 9.33 10.89
N GLY A 422 -2.78 10.32 10.86
CA GLY A 422 -2.96 11.30 11.94
C GLY A 422 -2.21 12.62 11.78
N LEU A 423 -1.41 12.80 10.72
CA LEU A 423 -0.71 14.07 10.47
C LEU A 423 -1.64 15.20 10.03
N VAL A 424 -2.60 14.88 9.17
CA VAL A 424 -3.70 15.76 8.76
C VAL A 424 -4.89 14.91 8.36
N LEU A 425 -6.04 15.18 8.97
CA LEU A 425 -7.31 14.52 8.66
C LEU A 425 -8.20 15.49 7.86
N ARG A 426 -9.16 14.94 7.12
CA ARG A 426 -10.23 15.71 6.50
C ARG A 426 -11.55 15.39 7.18
N ASP A 427 -12.11 16.35 7.89
CA ASP A 427 -13.48 16.30 8.38
C ASP A 427 -14.43 16.81 7.27
N LEU A 428 -15.39 16.00 6.85
CA LEU A 428 -16.29 16.33 5.74
C LEU A 428 -17.33 17.40 6.10
N ARG A 429 -17.43 17.76 7.38
CA ARG A 429 -18.27 18.86 7.89
C ARG A 429 -17.56 20.21 7.78
N LEU A 430 -16.24 20.20 7.58
CA LEU A 430 -15.44 21.38 7.31
C LEU A 430 -15.38 21.58 5.80
N GLY A 431 -16.15 22.55 5.30
CA GLY A 431 -16.33 22.84 3.86
C GLY A 431 -15.06 22.93 3.04
#